data_AF-A0A4R5EVV6-F1
#
_entry.id   AF-A0A4R5EVV6-F1
#
_cell.length_a   1.000
_cell.length_b   1.000
_cell.length_c   1.000
_cell.angle_alpha   90.00
_cell.angle_beta   90.00
_cell.angle_gamma   90.00
#
_symmetry.space_group_name_H-M   'P 1'
#
loop_
_entity.id
_entity.type
_entity.pdbx_description
1 polymer ?
#
loop_
_entity_poly.entity_id
_entity_poly.type
_entity_poly.pdbx_seq_one_letter_code
_entity_poly.pdbx_strand_id
1 'polypeptide(L)'
;MRWKRRGKTWLRRPDAMPARRRISALKLIQRIKQHEIDGFAARMTAIRAEQGALHQELEALQTRVETEGHVTSPEVAPYLAGFLRAVEARRTLLNEQLAALDKKAAGLEAQLLGSYREAKTNDAALDSSLDQQRQHETRQETAETEEIARNVYLRHRRT
;
A
#
# COMPACT_ATOMS: atom_id res chain seq x y z
N MET A 1 24.53 60.05 -5.02
CA MET A 1 25.43 58.88 -5.18
C MET A 1 24.81 57.67 -4.47
N ARG A 2 24.81 56.52 -5.15
CA ARG A 2 23.93 55.38 -4.97
C ARG A 2 24.70 54.23 -4.31
N TRP A 3 24.25 53.71 -3.17
CA TRP A 3 24.78 52.47 -2.60
C TRP A 3 23.63 51.52 -2.24
N LYS A 4 23.34 50.61 -3.17
CA LYS A 4 22.47 49.44 -2.97
C LYS A 4 23.25 48.40 -2.17
N ARG A 5 22.90 48.16 -0.90
CA ARG A 5 23.23 46.88 -0.24
C ARG A 5 22.13 45.88 -0.58
N ARG A 6 22.42 45.00 -1.56
CA ARG A 6 21.62 43.80 -1.81
C ARG A 6 21.83 42.84 -0.63
N GLY A 7 20.81 42.69 0.21
CA GLY A 7 20.77 41.66 1.23
C GLY A 7 20.78 40.28 0.57
N LYS A 8 21.84 39.51 0.80
CA LYS A 8 21.87 38.07 0.51
C LYS A 8 20.98 37.39 1.55
N THR A 9 19.76 37.04 1.16
CA THR A 9 18.97 36.03 1.85
C THR A 9 19.70 34.70 1.69
N TRP A 10 20.40 34.27 2.73
CA TRP A 10 20.85 32.89 2.85
C TRP A 10 19.58 32.03 2.92
N LEU A 11 19.24 31.32 1.84
CA LEU A 11 18.35 30.17 1.95
C LEU A 11 19.06 29.19 2.87
N ARG A 12 18.64 29.18 4.14
CA ARG A 12 18.96 28.11 5.08
C ARG A 12 18.53 26.82 4.39
N ARG A 13 19.50 26.00 3.97
CA ARG A 13 19.22 24.63 3.52
C ARG A 13 18.36 24.00 4.62
N PRO A 14 17.20 23.39 4.32
CA PRO A 14 16.40 22.75 5.35
C PRO A 14 17.34 21.81 6.12
N ASP A 15 17.50 22.10 7.41
CA ASP A 15 18.51 21.48 8.26
C ASP A 15 18.47 19.96 8.03
N ALA A 16 19.59 19.38 7.63
CA ALA A 16 19.69 17.94 7.43
C ALA A 16 19.21 17.26 8.72
N MET A 17 18.09 16.52 8.65
CA MET A 17 17.58 15.81 9.81
C MET A 17 18.72 14.93 10.37
N PRO A 18 18.95 14.94 11.71
CA PRO A 18 19.92 14.05 12.32
C PRO A 18 19.68 12.61 11.86
N ALA A 19 20.74 11.89 11.46
CA ALA A 19 20.64 10.57 10.82
C ALA A 19 19.73 9.60 11.59
N ARG A 20 19.82 9.59 12.92
CA ARG A 20 18.95 8.81 13.80
C ARG A 20 17.46 9.15 13.65
N ARG A 21 17.10 10.44 13.59
CA ARG A 21 15.70 10.88 13.37
C ARG A 21 15.19 10.47 12.00
N ARG A 22 16.05 10.56 10.96
CA ARG A 22 15.71 10.10 9.61
C ARG A 22 15.42 8.59 9.58
N ILE A 23 16.29 7.77 10.19
CA ILE A 23 16.08 6.32 10.28
C ILE A 23 14.81 5.97 11.05
N SER A 24 14.54 6.64 12.18
CA SER A 24 13.29 6.46 12.93
C SER A 24 12.05 6.81 12.09
N ALA A 25 12.10 7.90 11.33
CA ALA A 25 11.02 8.30 10.44
C ALA A 25 10.79 7.27 9.31
N LEU A 26 11.86 6.79 8.67
CA LEU A 26 11.77 5.77 7.61
C LEU A 26 11.19 4.45 8.13
N LYS A 27 11.55 4.03 9.35
CA LYS A 27 10.93 2.85 10.01
C LYS A 27 9.46 3.06 10.30
N LEU A 28 9.06 4.26 10.73
CA LEU A 28 7.65 4.58 10.95
C LEU A 28 6.86 4.54 9.64
N ILE A 29 7.40 5.13 8.57
CA ILE A 29 6.80 5.08 7.23
C ILE A 29 6.64 3.62 6.77
N GLN A 30 7.67 2.78 6.94
CA GLN A 30 7.61 1.36 6.60
C GLN A 30 6.44 0.65 7.31
N ARG A 31 6.28 0.91 8.61
CA ARG A 31 5.18 0.32 9.40
C ARG A 31 3.81 0.80 8.93
N ILE A 32 3.67 2.10 8.61
CA ILE A 32 2.44 2.65 8.05
C ILE A 32 2.11 1.97 6.72
N LYS A 33 3.10 1.84 5.83
CA LYS A 33 2.92 1.17 4.53
C LYS A 33 2.54 -0.30 4.66
N GLN A 34 3.11 -1.01 5.63
CA GLN A 34 2.69 -2.38 5.91
C GLN A 34 1.22 -2.44 6.33
N HIS A 35 0.79 -1.56 7.25
CA HIS A 35 -0.62 -1.50 7.66
C HIS A 35 -1.57 -1.12 6.50
N GLU A 36 -1.15 -0.23 5.60
CA GLU A 36 -1.92 0.08 4.39
C GLU A 36 -2.09 -1.15 3.50
N ILE A 37 -0.99 -1.89 3.23
CA ILE A 37 -0.99 -3.13 2.44
C ILE A 37 -1.92 -4.17 3.05
N ASP A 38 -1.82 -4.42 4.36
CA ASP A 38 -2.68 -5.36 5.07
C ASP A 38 -4.15 -4.94 4.98
N GLY A 39 -4.42 -3.63 5.09
CA GLY A 39 -5.75 -3.06 4.92
C GLY A 39 -6.32 -3.19 3.51
N PHE A 40 -5.49 -3.12 2.46
CA PHE A 40 -5.92 -3.42 1.09
C PHE A 40 -6.24 -4.91 0.91
N ALA A 41 -5.40 -5.79 1.46
CA ALA A 41 -5.64 -7.24 1.41
C ALA A 41 -6.96 -7.64 2.08
N ALA A 42 -7.24 -7.10 3.28
CA ALA A 42 -8.50 -7.35 3.98
C ALA A 42 -9.72 -6.89 3.17
N ARG A 43 -9.66 -5.69 2.57
CA ARG A 43 -10.74 -5.18 1.70
C ARG A 43 -10.91 -6.02 0.43
N MET A 44 -9.83 -6.51 -0.16
CA MET A 44 -9.90 -7.40 -1.32
C MET A 44 -10.59 -8.73 -0.98
N THR A 45 -10.29 -9.30 0.19
CA THR A 45 -10.98 -10.49 0.70
C THR A 45 -12.48 -10.26 0.88
N ALA A 46 -12.87 -9.10 1.42
CA ALA A 46 -14.28 -8.74 1.57
C ALA A 46 -15.00 -8.65 0.21
N ILE A 47 -14.40 -7.97 -0.79
CA ILE A 47 -14.97 -7.90 -2.14
C ILE A 47 -15.14 -9.30 -2.74
N ARG A 48 -14.14 -10.17 -2.62
CA ARG A 48 -14.23 -11.55 -3.14
C ARG A 48 -15.34 -12.35 -2.47
N ALA A 49 -15.56 -12.16 -1.17
CA ALA A 49 -16.67 -12.79 -0.46
C ALA A 49 -18.03 -12.29 -0.96
N GLU A 50 -18.18 -10.98 -1.17
CA GLU A 50 -19.39 -10.39 -1.75
C GLU A 50 -19.65 -10.90 -3.17
N GLN A 51 -18.61 -10.94 -4.03
CA GLN A 51 -18.71 -11.51 -5.38
C GLN A 51 -19.16 -12.98 -5.34
N GLY A 52 -18.58 -13.77 -4.44
CA GLY A 52 -18.98 -15.17 -4.24
C GLY A 52 -20.45 -15.32 -3.86
N ALA A 53 -20.96 -14.47 -2.97
CA ALA A 53 -22.38 -14.47 -2.59
C ALA A 53 -23.30 -14.12 -3.77
N LEU A 54 -22.93 -13.12 -4.59
CA LEU A 54 -23.69 -12.75 -5.78
C LEU A 54 -23.69 -13.86 -6.84
N HIS A 55 -22.57 -14.56 -7.02
CA HIS A 55 -22.50 -15.71 -7.91
C HIS A 55 -23.42 -16.85 -7.45
N GLN A 56 -23.44 -17.15 -6.15
CA GLN A 56 -24.37 -18.15 -5.60
C GLN A 56 -25.84 -17.74 -5.82
N GLU A 57 -26.17 -16.45 -5.70
CA GLU A 57 -27.53 -15.98 -5.99
C GLU A 57 -27.88 -16.14 -7.48
N LEU A 58 -26.96 -15.83 -8.39
CA LEU A 58 -27.14 -16.04 -9.83
C LEU A 58 -27.35 -17.52 -10.17
N GLU A 59 -26.57 -18.43 -9.57
CA GLU A 59 -26.74 -19.87 -9.72
C GLU A 59 -28.11 -20.34 -9.20
N ALA A 60 -28.53 -19.85 -8.03
CA ALA A 60 -29.85 -20.16 -7.48
C ALA A 60 -31.00 -19.69 -8.39
N LEU A 61 -30.88 -18.50 -8.99
CA LEU A 61 -31.85 -18.00 -9.98
C LEU A 61 -31.88 -18.87 -11.24
N GLN A 62 -30.72 -19.32 -11.71
CA GLN A 62 -30.62 -20.22 -12.86
C GLN A 62 -31.32 -21.55 -12.56
N THR A 63 -31.05 -22.18 -11.41
CA THR A 63 -31.74 -23.40 -10.99
C THR A 63 -33.25 -23.21 -10.85
N ARG A 64 -33.72 -22.06 -10.35
CA ARG A 64 -35.15 -21.74 -10.30
C ARG A 64 -35.77 -21.66 -11.70
N VAL A 65 -35.08 -21.06 -12.66
CA VAL A 65 -35.58 -21.02 -14.05
C VAL A 65 -35.63 -22.43 -14.65
N GLU A 66 -34.65 -23.28 -14.39
CA GLU A 66 -34.63 -24.66 -14.91
C GLU A 66 -35.74 -25.53 -14.29
N THR A 67 -36.07 -25.31 -13.02
CA THR A 67 -37.07 -26.10 -12.29
C THR A 67 -38.49 -25.58 -12.47
N GLU A 68 -38.69 -24.26 -12.43
CA GLU A 68 -40.00 -23.60 -12.46
C GLU A 68 -40.35 -23.04 -13.85
N GLY A 69 -39.37 -22.91 -14.76
CA GLY A 69 -39.55 -22.33 -16.10
C GLY A 69 -40.19 -23.27 -17.12
N HIS A 70 -40.34 -24.56 -16.80
CA HIS A 70 -41.04 -25.53 -17.62
C HIS A 70 -42.44 -25.78 -17.07
N VAL A 71 -43.42 -25.03 -17.59
CA VAL A 71 -44.82 -25.17 -17.19
C VAL A 71 -45.45 -26.42 -17.81
N THR A 72 -45.89 -27.35 -16.97
CA THR A 72 -46.64 -28.55 -17.36
C THR A 72 -48.15 -28.43 -17.13
N SER A 73 -48.61 -27.43 -16.35
CA SER A 73 -50.04 -27.17 -16.11
C SER A 73 -50.53 -25.87 -16.75
N PRO A 74 -51.67 -25.88 -17.49
CA PRO A 74 -52.24 -24.69 -18.13
C PRO A 74 -52.65 -23.58 -17.16
N GLU A 75 -52.87 -23.90 -15.88
CA GLU A 75 -53.27 -22.93 -14.84
C GLU A 75 -52.13 -21.94 -14.47
N VAL A 76 -50.87 -22.37 -14.65
CA VAL A 76 -49.68 -21.60 -14.28
C VAL A 76 -49.10 -20.82 -15.47
N ALA A 77 -49.49 -21.19 -16.69
CA ALA A 77 -49.00 -20.60 -17.93
C ALA A 77 -49.12 -19.05 -18.00
N PRO A 78 -50.18 -18.40 -17.48
CA PRO A 78 -50.29 -16.94 -17.49
C PRO A 78 -49.22 -16.23 -16.64
N TYR A 79 -48.69 -16.89 -15.59
CA TYR A 79 -47.74 -16.29 -14.65
C TYR A 79 -46.28 -16.46 -15.08
N LEU A 80 -45.99 -17.42 -15.96
CA LEU A 80 -44.63 -17.76 -16.39
C LEU A 80 -43.87 -16.57 -17.00
N ALA A 81 -44.52 -15.81 -17.88
CA ALA A 81 -43.89 -14.67 -18.53
C ALA A 81 -43.50 -13.57 -17.51
N GLY A 82 -44.32 -13.37 -16.47
CA GLY A 82 -44.02 -12.43 -15.38
C GLY A 82 -42.85 -12.90 -14.53
N PHE A 83 -42.83 -14.18 -14.16
CA PHE A 83 -41.72 -14.81 -13.44
C PHE A 83 -40.39 -14.68 -14.18
N LEU A 84 -40.34 -15.09 -15.46
CA LEU A 84 -39.11 -15.03 -16.26
C LEU A 84 -38.59 -13.60 -16.40
N ARG A 85 -39.47 -12.60 -16.59
CA ARG A 85 -39.08 -11.18 -16.60
C ARG A 85 -38.51 -10.72 -15.26
N ALA A 86 -39.12 -11.13 -14.14
CA ALA A 86 -38.62 -10.77 -12.81
C ALA A 86 -37.25 -11.38 -12.53
N VAL A 87 -37.03 -12.64 -12.92
CA VAL A 87 -35.72 -13.30 -12.81
C VAL A 87 -34.68 -12.57 -13.66
N GLU A 88 -35.00 -12.24 -14.91
CA GLU A 88 -34.05 -11.55 -15.80
C GLU A 88 -33.69 -10.15 -15.27
N ALA A 89 -34.67 -9.41 -14.76
CA ALA A 89 -34.43 -8.13 -14.10
C ALA A 89 -33.50 -8.28 -12.88
N ARG A 90 -33.69 -9.34 -12.08
CA ARG A 90 -32.82 -9.63 -10.94
C ARG A 90 -31.40 -10.01 -11.38
N ARG A 91 -31.25 -10.86 -12.40
CA ARG A 91 -29.93 -11.22 -12.98
C ARG A 91 -29.18 -9.99 -13.47
N THR A 92 -29.88 -9.09 -14.16
CA THR A 92 -29.31 -7.84 -14.67
C THR A 92 -28.76 -6.99 -13.52
N LEU A 93 -29.55 -6.81 -12.46
CA LEU A 93 -29.13 -6.06 -11.26
C LEU A 93 -27.89 -6.69 -10.59
N LEU A 94 -27.88 -8.02 -10.42
CA LEU A 94 -26.75 -8.72 -9.79
C LEU A 94 -25.47 -8.61 -10.64
N ASN A 95 -25.59 -8.68 -11.97
CA ASN A 95 -24.47 -8.48 -12.88
C ASN A 95 -23.92 -7.04 -12.82
N GLU A 96 -24.78 -6.04 -12.71
CA GLU A 96 -24.36 -4.65 -12.50
C GLU A 96 -23.60 -4.48 -11.18
N GLN A 97 -24.06 -5.14 -10.11
CA GLN A 97 -23.38 -5.14 -8.81
C GLN A 97 -22.01 -5.82 -8.90
N LEU A 98 -21.90 -6.97 -9.58
CA LEU A 98 -20.62 -7.63 -9.86
C LEU A 98 -19.65 -6.70 -10.61
N ALA A 99 -20.12 -6.06 -11.68
CA ALA A 99 -19.30 -5.11 -12.44
C ALA A 99 -18.85 -3.90 -11.60
N ALA A 100 -19.68 -3.44 -10.66
CA ALA A 100 -19.29 -2.40 -9.72
C ALA A 100 -18.23 -2.88 -8.71
N LEU A 101 -18.32 -4.13 -8.25
CA LEU A 101 -17.32 -4.76 -7.39
C LEU A 101 -15.99 -4.96 -8.13
N ASP A 102 -16.00 -5.37 -9.40
CA ASP A 102 -14.80 -5.51 -10.23
C ASP A 102 -14.06 -4.17 -10.37
N LYS A 103 -14.79 -3.08 -10.62
CA LYS A 103 -14.21 -1.72 -10.66
C LYS A 103 -13.57 -1.33 -9.33
N LYS A 104 -14.24 -1.64 -8.21
CA LYS A 104 -13.67 -1.40 -6.86
C LYS A 104 -12.43 -2.24 -6.62
N ALA A 105 -12.44 -3.51 -7.01
CA ALA A 105 -11.28 -4.40 -6.89
C ALA A 105 -10.09 -3.88 -7.69
N ALA A 106 -10.28 -3.50 -8.96
CA ALA A 106 -9.24 -2.91 -9.79
C ALA A 106 -8.66 -1.62 -9.17
N GLY A 107 -9.51 -0.78 -8.57
CA GLY A 107 -9.08 0.41 -7.84
C GLY A 107 -8.22 0.08 -6.62
N LEU A 108 -8.61 -0.92 -5.83
CA LEU A 108 -7.82 -1.38 -4.67
C LEU A 108 -6.50 -2.02 -5.09
N GLU A 109 -6.47 -2.76 -6.20
CA GLU A 109 -5.25 -3.35 -6.73
C GLU A 109 -4.24 -2.27 -7.15
N ALA A 110 -4.71 -1.23 -7.84
CA ALA A 110 -3.87 -0.09 -8.19
C ALA A 110 -3.29 0.60 -6.93
N GLN A 111 -4.09 0.78 -5.88
CA GLN A 111 -3.66 1.36 -4.61
C GLN A 111 -2.64 0.46 -3.87
N LEU A 112 -2.86 -0.85 -3.88
CA LEU A 112 -1.95 -1.84 -3.31
C LEU A 112 -0.60 -1.80 -4.02
N LEU A 113 -0.59 -1.80 -5.35
CA LEU A 113 0.63 -1.71 -6.15
C LEU A 113 1.38 -0.38 -5.91
N GLY A 114 0.66 0.73 -5.80
CA GLY A 114 1.23 2.03 -5.43
C GLY A 114 1.92 1.98 -4.07
N SER A 115 1.21 1.49 -3.05
CA SER A 115 1.71 1.40 -1.68
C SER A 115 2.91 0.45 -1.57
N TYR A 116 2.92 -0.64 -2.33
CA TYR A 116 4.05 -1.56 -2.41
C TYR A 116 5.30 -0.91 -3.03
N ARG A 117 5.14 -0.13 -4.12
CA ARG A 117 6.25 0.60 -4.74
C ARG A 117 6.83 1.65 -3.79
N GLU A 118 5.97 2.36 -3.07
CA GLU A 118 6.38 3.32 -2.05
C GLU A 118 7.12 2.64 -0.89
N ALA A 119 6.60 1.51 -0.41
CA ALA A 119 7.27 0.70 0.61
C ALA A 119 8.67 0.28 0.18
N LYS A 120 8.83 -0.20 -1.06
CA LYS A 120 10.14 -0.59 -1.60
C LYS A 120 11.11 0.56 -1.75
N THR A 121 10.61 1.73 -2.13
CA THR A 121 11.42 2.95 -2.21
C THR A 121 11.90 3.36 -0.81
N ASN A 122 11.01 3.26 0.19
CA ASN A 122 11.33 3.54 1.59
C ASN A 122 12.33 2.53 2.17
N ASP A 123 12.20 1.24 1.85
CA ASP A 123 13.16 0.19 2.24
C ASP A 123 14.57 0.53 1.74
N ALA A 124 14.70 0.85 0.44
CA ALA A 124 16.00 1.23 -0.13
C ALA A 124 16.61 2.48 0.52
N ALA A 125 15.77 3.48 0.86
CA ALA A 125 16.20 4.67 1.57
C ALA A 125 16.63 4.38 3.02
N LEU A 126 15.96 3.43 3.68
CA LEU A 126 16.29 2.98 5.03
C LEU A 126 17.63 2.24 5.03
N ASP A 127 17.82 1.29 4.12
CA ASP A 127 19.07 0.53 3.98
C ASP A 127 20.26 1.45 3.72
N SER A 128 20.12 2.39 2.79
CA SER A 128 21.17 3.38 2.51
C SER A 128 21.48 4.26 3.74
N SER A 129 20.46 4.64 4.51
CA SER A 129 20.66 5.45 5.72
C SER A 129 21.37 4.67 6.83
N LEU A 130 21.04 3.38 6.98
CA LEU A 130 21.70 2.48 7.93
C LEU A 130 23.17 2.23 7.55
N ASP A 131 23.46 2.04 6.25
CA ASP A 131 24.83 1.89 5.75
C ASP A 131 25.66 3.14 6.00
N GLN A 132 25.11 4.32 5.71
CA GLN A 132 25.78 5.58 5.98
C GLN A 132 26.08 5.77 7.47
N GLN A 133 25.15 5.39 8.35
CA GLN A 133 25.38 5.45 9.79
C GLN A 133 26.51 4.50 10.21
N ARG A 134 26.48 3.24 9.75
CA ARG A 134 27.52 2.26 10.06
C ARG A 134 28.90 2.73 9.60
N GLN A 135 29.01 3.24 8.36
CA GLN A 135 30.27 3.77 7.85
C GLN A 135 30.78 4.96 8.67
N HIS A 136 29.88 5.82 9.13
CA HIS A 136 30.26 6.96 9.97
C HIS A 136 30.78 6.49 11.33
N GLU A 137 30.10 5.54 11.97
CA GLU A 137 30.51 4.93 13.24
C GLU A 137 31.88 4.25 13.10
N THR A 138 32.08 3.42 12.08
CA THR A 138 33.39 2.78 11.82
C THR A 138 34.50 3.80 11.60
N ARG A 139 34.26 4.88 10.85
CA ARG A 139 35.26 5.95 10.65
C ARG A 139 35.62 6.66 11.95
N GLN A 140 34.64 6.89 12.83
CA GLN A 140 34.88 7.50 14.13
C GLN A 140 35.71 6.57 15.03
N GLU A 141 35.36 5.29 15.09
CA GLU A 141 36.12 4.28 15.85
C GLU A 141 37.56 4.15 15.35
N THR A 142 37.79 4.14 14.03
CA THR A 142 39.14 4.13 13.45
C THR A 142 39.91 5.39 13.81
N ALA A 143 39.31 6.58 13.73
CA ALA A 143 39.97 7.83 14.10
C ALA A 143 40.35 7.87 15.59
N GLU A 144 39.47 7.41 16.47
CA GLU A 144 39.72 7.34 17.92
C GLU A 144 40.85 6.34 18.25
N THR A 145 40.84 5.17 17.62
CA THR A 145 41.90 4.16 17.82
C THR A 145 43.27 4.63 17.29
N GLU A 146 43.31 5.30 16.14
CA GLU A 146 44.52 5.93 15.61
C GLU A 146 45.05 7.03 16.55
N GLU A 147 44.17 7.86 17.11
CA GLU A 147 44.55 8.91 18.06
C GLU A 147 45.15 8.32 19.34
N ILE A 148 44.52 7.27 19.90
CA ILE A 148 45.05 6.55 21.08
C ILE A 148 46.42 5.95 20.77
N ALA A 149 46.56 5.24 19.64
CA ALA A 149 47.83 4.63 19.23
C ALA A 149 48.94 5.69 19.07
N ARG A 150 48.61 6.84 18.45
CA ARG A 150 49.53 7.97 18.29
C ARG A 150 49.96 8.55 19.64
N ASN A 151 49.03 8.76 20.56
CA ASN A 151 49.30 9.30 21.89
C ASN A 151 50.19 8.35 22.72
N VAL A 152 49.94 7.04 22.64
CA VAL A 152 50.79 6.01 23.27
C VAL A 152 52.20 6.02 22.71
N TYR A 153 52.36 6.09 21.38
CA TYR A 153 53.67 6.17 20.71
C TYR A 153 54.46 7.41 21.13
N LEU A 154 53.83 8.59 21.15
CA LEU A 154 54.47 9.84 21.54
C LEU A 154 54.93 9.84 23.01
N ARG A 155 54.20 9.15 23.89
CA ARG A 155 54.57 8.99 25.30
C ARG A 155 55.81 8.11 25.47
N HIS A 156 55.87 6.98 24.76
CA HIS A 156 57.02 6.06 24.82
C HIS A 156 58.31 6.63 24.22
N ARG A 157 58.20 7.60 23.30
CA ARG A 157 59.38 8.25 22.69
C ARG A 157 59.95 9.42 23.52
N ARG A 158 59.21 9.90 24.53
CA ARG A 158 59.63 11.01 25.41
C ARG A 158 60.32 10.56 26.70
N THR A 159 60.20 9.27 27.04
CA THR A 159 60.95 8.59 28.11
C THR A 159 62.19 7.94 27.54
#